data_AF-A0A6J4MU32-F1
#
_entry.id   AF-A0A6J4MU32-F1
#
_cell.length_a   1.000
_cell.length_b   1.000
_cell.length_c   1.000
_cell.angle_alpha   90.00
_cell.angle_beta   90.00
_cell.angle_gamma   90.00
#
_symmetry.space_group_name_H-M   'P 1'
#
loop_
_entity.id
_entity.type
_entity.pdbx_description
1 polymer ?
#
loop_
_entity_poly.entity_id
_entity_poly.type
_entity_poly.pdbx_seq_one_letter_code
_entity_poly.pdbx_strand_id
1 'polypeptide(L)'
;MPRSSAAVATALVVALTGLGAGPSAQAAPVSTVSAQAAPAPSAAEKRAPSRRLVVRGIGVDARIIPVGVNRAGQLAVGESVHAVYRWRDGVVAGQPGSAVLAGHTWSRGAGVFDRLGELRRGDRVSVGRVDFRVTRVRRVTRMSPREVRELFSDRGEPRLVLITCGDRDNTTGVYRTRIIVNAKKV
;
A
#
# COMPACT_ATOMS: atom_id res chain seq x y z
N MET A 1 -1.44 -55.57 42.01
CA MET A 1 -1.99 -56.73 41.27
C MET A 1 -2.26 -56.29 39.84
N PRO A 2 -1.84 -57.04 38.81
CA PRO A 2 -1.65 -56.55 37.44
C PRO A 2 -2.78 -56.93 36.48
N ARG A 3 -2.77 -56.34 35.27
CA ARG A 3 -3.07 -56.90 33.92
C ARG A 3 -3.24 -55.71 32.95
N SER A 4 -2.32 -55.36 32.04
CA SER A 4 -1.83 -56.09 30.83
C SER A 4 -3.00 -56.55 29.95
N SER A 5 -3.12 -56.10 28.69
CA SER A 5 -2.51 -56.71 27.49
C SER A 5 -3.32 -56.20 26.27
N ALA A 6 -2.89 -56.22 25.01
CA ALA A 6 -1.63 -56.54 24.33
C ALA A 6 -1.77 -56.07 22.86
N ALA A 7 -0.63 -55.78 22.23
CA ALA A 7 -0.47 -55.73 20.79
C ALA A 7 -0.39 -57.17 20.23
N VAL A 8 -0.74 -57.36 18.95
CA VAL A 8 -0.31 -58.52 18.16
C VAL A 8 0.24 -58.03 16.82
N ALA A 9 1.50 -58.42 16.58
CA ALA A 9 2.23 -58.29 15.34
C ALA A 9 2.29 -59.65 14.64
N THR A 10 2.28 -59.69 13.31
CA THR A 10 2.86 -60.73 12.43
C THR A 10 2.68 -60.24 10.99
N ALA A 11 3.52 -60.53 9.99
CA ALA A 11 4.66 -61.43 9.90
C ALA A 11 5.64 -60.95 8.81
N LEU A 12 6.87 -61.42 8.93
CA LEU A 12 8.01 -61.29 8.03
C LEU A 12 7.91 -62.32 6.88
N VAL A 13 8.36 -61.95 5.66
CA VAL A 13 8.91 -62.91 4.68
C VAL A 13 10.11 -62.26 3.99
N VAL A 14 11.23 -63.00 3.98
CA VAL A 14 12.50 -62.70 3.29
C VAL A 14 12.79 -63.83 2.31
N ALA A 15 13.23 -63.48 1.10
CA ALA A 15 13.91 -64.33 0.11
C ALA A 15 14.22 -63.45 -1.13
N LEU A 16 15.24 -63.58 -1.96
CA LEU A 16 16.50 -64.35 -2.06
C LEU A 16 17.32 -63.63 -3.16
N THR A 17 18.64 -63.85 -3.15
CA THR A 17 19.73 -63.30 -3.98
C THR A 17 19.55 -63.24 -5.51
N GLY A 18 20.17 -62.24 -6.16
CA GLY A 18 20.57 -62.26 -7.57
C GLY A 18 21.49 -61.08 -7.96
N LEU A 19 22.73 -61.37 -8.39
CA LEU A 19 23.68 -60.43 -9.00
C LEU A 19 23.32 -60.17 -10.48
N GLY A 20 23.35 -58.91 -10.91
CA GLY A 20 23.27 -58.56 -12.33
C GLY A 20 23.54 -57.07 -12.56
N ALA A 21 24.58 -56.75 -13.34
CA ALA A 21 24.97 -55.41 -13.76
C ALA A 21 24.28 -55.04 -15.09
N GLY A 22 23.84 -53.78 -15.25
CA GLY A 22 23.48 -53.20 -16.55
C GLY A 22 22.49 -52.02 -16.48
N PRO A 23 22.63 -50.98 -17.32
CA PRO A 23 22.23 -49.62 -16.97
C PRO A 23 20.81 -49.27 -17.43
N SER A 24 20.14 -48.39 -16.69
CA SER A 24 19.06 -47.58 -17.26
C SER A 24 18.90 -46.29 -16.47
N ALA A 25 19.44 -45.22 -17.05
CA ALA A 25 19.09 -43.84 -16.72
C ALA A 25 17.61 -43.64 -17.10
N GLN A 26 16.71 -43.76 -16.11
CA GLN A 26 15.36 -43.22 -16.25
C GLN A 26 15.42 -41.72 -16.03
N ALA A 27 15.38 -40.97 -17.13
CA ALA A 27 15.12 -39.54 -17.10
C ALA A 27 13.75 -39.31 -16.46
N ALA A 28 13.74 -38.62 -15.32
CA ALA A 28 12.51 -38.15 -14.70
C ALA A 28 11.78 -37.18 -15.65
N PRO A 29 10.45 -37.30 -15.81
CA PRO A 29 9.70 -36.33 -16.60
C PRO A 29 9.73 -34.98 -15.88
N VAL A 30 10.42 -34.01 -16.46
CA VAL A 30 10.27 -32.60 -16.09
C VAL A 30 8.86 -32.15 -16.44
N SER A 31 8.00 -32.04 -15.44
CA SER A 31 6.70 -31.37 -15.58
C SER A 31 6.96 -29.89 -15.81
N THR A 32 6.94 -29.48 -17.07
CA THR A 32 6.86 -28.07 -17.47
C THR A 32 5.51 -27.52 -17.01
N VAL A 33 5.50 -26.86 -15.85
CA VAL A 33 4.39 -26.00 -15.44
C VAL A 33 4.35 -24.85 -16.42
N SER A 34 3.48 -24.97 -17.42
CA SER A 34 3.19 -23.90 -18.36
C SER A 34 2.71 -22.69 -17.56
N ALA A 35 3.53 -21.65 -17.46
CA ALA A 35 3.19 -20.40 -16.81
C ALA A 35 2.08 -19.73 -17.63
N GLN A 36 0.84 -20.07 -17.31
CA GLN A 36 -0.34 -19.48 -17.93
C GLN A 36 -0.32 -17.99 -17.58
N ALA A 37 0.01 -17.16 -18.57
CA ALA A 37 0.07 -15.72 -18.41
C ALA A 37 -1.28 -15.22 -17.88
N ALA A 38 -1.26 -14.56 -16.72
CA ALA A 38 -2.46 -14.01 -16.12
C ALA A 38 -3.15 -13.04 -17.12
N PRO A 39 -4.49 -13.12 -17.26
CA PRO A 39 -5.20 -12.27 -18.21
C PRO A 39 -4.99 -10.79 -17.89
N ALA A 40 -4.81 -9.99 -18.93
CA ALA A 40 -4.66 -8.55 -18.80
C ALA A 40 -5.95 -7.94 -18.20
N PRO A 41 -5.85 -6.96 -17.27
CA PRO A 41 -7.01 -6.40 -16.61
C PRO A 41 -7.93 -5.68 -17.61
N SER A 42 -9.24 -5.84 -17.39
CA SER A 42 -10.30 -5.23 -18.18
C SER A 42 -10.23 -3.69 -18.18
N ALA A 43 -10.75 -3.04 -19.21
CA ALA A 43 -10.85 -1.57 -19.25
C ALA A 43 -11.63 -0.98 -18.05
N ALA A 44 -12.63 -1.71 -17.53
CA ALA A 44 -13.37 -1.32 -16.32
C ALA A 44 -12.48 -1.41 -15.07
N GLU A 45 -11.59 -2.38 -15.00
CA GLU A 45 -10.66 -2.62 -13.90
C GLU A 45 -9.52 -1.60 -13.90
N LYS A 46 -9.10 -1.13 -15.08
CA LYS A 46 -8.21 0.03 -15.23
C LYS A 46 -8.85 1.34 -14.75
N ARG A 47 -10.18 1.39 -14.68
CA ARG A 47 -10.96 2.59 -14.30
C ARG A 47 -11.26 2.65 -12.80
N ALA A 48 -11.12 1.53 -12.09
CA ALA A 48 -11.29 1.48 -10.64
C ALA A 48 -10.17 2.28 -9.95
N PRO A 49 -10.47 3.04 -8.88
CA PRO A 49 -9.45 3.71 -8.09
C PRO A 49 -8.45 2.71 -7.53
N SER A 50 -7.15 2.97 -7.71
CA SER A 50 -6.11 2.18 -7.07
C SER A 50 -6.31 2.17 -5.55
N ARG A 51 -6.00 1.03 -4.94
CA ARG A 51 -6.06 0.83 -3.49
C ARG A 51 -4.69 0.92 -2.82
N ARG A 52 -3.64 1.35 -3.54
CA ARG A 52 -2.27 1.34 -3.03
C ARG A 52 -1.47 2.59 -3.39
N LEU A 53 -0.82 3.16 -2.39
CA LEU A 53 0.15 4.26 -2.48
C LEU A 53 1.54 3.73 -2.17
N VAL A 54 2.53 4.10 -2.98
CA VAL A 54 3.94 3.78 -2.76
C VAL A 54 4.78 5.05 -2.87
N VAL A 55 5.61 5.31 -1.86
CA VAL A 55 6.63 6.37 -1.86
C VAL A 55 7.94 5.82 -1.31
N ARG A 56 8.77 5.27 -2.20
CA ARG A 56 9.99 4.54 -1.82
C ARG A 56 10.98 5.39 -1.02
N GLY A 57 11.15 6.66 -1.38
CA GLY A 57 12.11 7.57 -0.73
C GLY A 57 11.88 7.77 0.77
N ILE A 58 10.66 7.50 1.24
CA ILE A 58 10.27 7.61 2.65
C ILE A 58 9.71 6.29 3.23
N GLY A 59 9.90 5.18 2.52
CA GLY A 59 9.48 3.85 2.98
C GLY A 59 7.96 3.63 3.03
N VAL A 60 7.17 4.42 2.32
CA VAL A 60 5.71 4.27 2.31
C VAL A 60 5.27 3.20 1.34
N ASP A 61 4.50 2.26 1.86
CA ASP A 61 3.71 1.30 1.10
C ASP A 61 2.40 1.06 1.84
N ALA A 62 1.32 1.68 1.36
CA ALA A 62 0.09 1.84 2.14
C ALA A 62 -1.17 1.55 1.34
N ARG A 63 -2.17 1.01 2.03
CA ARG A 63 -3.54 0.89 1.50
C ARG A 63 -4.20 2.27 1.45
N ILE A 64 -4.98 2.49 0.39
CA ILE A 64 -5.83 3.67 0.21
C ILE A 64 -7.26 3.29 0.59
N ILE A 65 -7.80 3.96 1.62
CA ILE A 65 -9.14 3.72 2.14
C ILE A 65 -10.07 4.87 1.71
N PRO A 66 -11.15 4.60 0.96
CA PRO A 66 -12.13 5.61 0.62
C PRO A 66 -13.03 5.93 1.82
N VAL A 67 -13.12 7.20 2.19
CA VAL A 67 -13.92 7.69 3.32
C VAL A 67 -14.86 8.81 2.88
N GLY A 68 -15.91 9.05 3.67
CA GLY A 68 -16.78 10.21 3.49
C GLY A 68 -16.20 11.47 4.14
N VAL A 69 -17.08 12.43 4.39
CA VAL A 69 -16.80 13.59 5.23
C VAL A 69 -17.61 13.50 6.53
N ASN A 70 -17.07 14.05 7.62
CA ASN A 70 -17.80 14.18 8.88
C ASN A 70 -18.78 15.37 8.83
N ARG A 71 -19.57 15.56 9.89
CA ARG A 71 -20.56 16.67 9.95
C ARG A 71 -19.93 18.07 9.85
N ALA A 72 -18.64 18.20 10.15
CA ALA A 72 -17.90 19.44 10.01
C ALA A 72 -17.32 19.65 8.59
N GLY A 73 -17.65 18.78 7.63
CA GLY A 73 -17.16 18.85 6.25
C GLY A 73 -15.70 18.44 6.09
N GLN A 74 -15.11 17.79 7.10
CA GLN A 74 -13.72 17.34 7.05
C GLN A 74 -13.67 15.88 6.60
N LEU A 75 -12.56 15.49 5.96
CA LEU A 75 -12.34 14.10 5.59
C LEU A 75 -12.41 13.19 6.83
N ALA A 76 -13.24 12.15 6.78
CA ALA A 76 -13.42 11.21 7.88
C ALA A 76 -12.25 10.20 7.96
N VAL A 77 -11.08 10.69 8.35
CA VAL A 77 -9.85 9.90 8.52
C VAL A 77 -10.06 8.83 9.60
N GLY A 78 -9.80 7.56 9.27
CA GLY A 78 -9.96 6.43 10.18
C GLY A 78 -8.79 6.22 11.15
N GLU A 79 -8.86 5.17 11.97
CA GLU A 79 -7.91 4.93 13.07
C GLU A 79 -6.57 4.32 12.63
N SER A 80 -6.53 3.59 11.51
CA SER A 80 -5.31 2.93 11.05
C SER A 80 -4.21 3.95 10.74
N VAL A 81 -3.13 3.92 11.52
CA VAL A 81 -1.95 4.78 11.34
C VAL A 81 -1.13 4.41 10.09
N HIS A 82 -1.29 3.19 9.57
CA HIS A 82 -0.55 2.68 8.40
C HIS A 82 -1.28 2.85 7.06
N ALA A 83 -2.48 3.44 7.06
CA ALA A 83 -3.29 3.62 5.86
C ALA A 83 -3.37 5.10 5.49
N VAL A 84 -3.60 5.36 4.20
CA VAL A 84 -4.00 6.69 3.73
C VAL A 84 -5.46 6.71 3.35
N TYR A 85 -6.06 7.87 3.47
CA TYR A 85 -7.50 8.09 3.32
C TYR A 85 -7.74 9.05 2.16
N ARG A 86 -8.68 8.68 1.29
CA ARG A 86 -9.14 9.54 0.19
C ARG A 86 -10.62 9.83 0.35
N TRP A 87 -11.08 10.98 -0.11
CA TRP A 87 -12.52 11.20 -0.23
C TRP A 87 -13.08 10.28 -1.31
N ARG A 88 -14.13 9.52 -0.98
CA ARG A 88 -14.74 8.51 -1.87
C ARG A 88 -15.17 9.10 -3.21
N ASP A 89 -15.75 10.29 -3.17
CA ASP A 89 -16.33 10.99 -4.33
C ASP A 89 -15.37 12.05 -4.90
N GLY A 90 -14.14 12.12 -4.37
CA GLY A 90 -13.10 13.00 -4.87
C GLY A 90 -12.39 12.46 -6.11
N VAL A 91 -11.56 13.31 -6.72
CA VAL A 91 -10.75 12.99 -7.92
C VAL A 91 -9.91 11.74 -7.69
N VAL A 92 -9.96 10.83 -8.66
CA VAL A 92 -9.15 9.61 -8.67
C VAL A 92 -7.78 9.92 -9.26
N ALA A 93 -6.71 9.38 -8.67
CA ALA A 93 -5.34 9.61 -9.14
C ALA A 93 -5.21 9.32 -10.65
N GLY A 94 -4.72 10.32 -11.39
CA GLY A 94 -4.51 10.26 -12.83
C GLY A 94 -5.62 10.90 -13.66
N GLN A 95 -6.77 11.23 -13.05
CA GLN A 95 -7.82 12.06 -13.66
C GLN A 95 -7.47 13.56 -13.57
N PRO A 96 -8.12 14.43 -14.37
CA PRO A 96 -8.03 15.87 -14.21
C PRO A 96 -8.36 16.33 -12.79
N GLY A 97 -7.65 17.35 -12.30
CA GLY A 97 -7.77 17.83 -10.92
C GLY A 97 -6.83 17.14 -9.93
N SER A 98 -7.15 17.28 -8.65
CA SER A 98 -6.29 16.91 -7.52
C SER A 98 -6.81 15.67 -6.79
N ALA A 99 -6.12 14.54 -6.93
CA ALA A 99 -6.33 13.41 -6.04
C ALA A 99 -5.68 13.71 -4.68
N VAL A 100 -6.47 13.72 -3.61
CA VAL A 100 -5.99 14.06 -2.26
C VAL A 100 -5.95 12.83 -1.36
N LEU A 101 -4.80 12.58 -0.75
CA LEU A 101 -4.57 11.49 0.21
C LEU A 101 -4.10 12.06 1.55
N ALA A 102 -4.84 11.79 2.62
CA ALA A 102 -4.47 12.15 3.98
C ALA A 102 -3.92 10.92 4.72
N GLY A 103 -2.91 11.12 5.57
CA GLY A 103 -2.35 10.05 6.39
C GLY A 103 -1.86 10.56 7.73
N HIS A 104 -1.78 9.67 8.70
CA HIS A 104 -1.36 10.01 10.06
C HIS A 104 0.15 10.22 10.17
N THR A 105 0.51 11.13 11.07
CA THR A 105 1.82 11.16 11.73
C THR A 105 1.59 10.67 13.16
N TRP A 106 2.40 9.73 13.65
CA TRP A 106 2.26 9.14 14.96
C TRP A 106 3.53 9.30 15.80
N SER A 107 3.37 9.88 16.99
CA SER A 107 4.50 10.19 17.90
C SER A 107 5.31 8.97 18.37
N ARG A 108 4.75 7.75 18.27
CA ARG A 108 5.44 6.51 18.67
C ARG A 108 6.11 5.78 17.49
N GLY A 109 6.18 6.42 16.31
CA GLY A 109 6.78 5.84 15.10
C GLY A 109 5.93 4.72 14.53
N ALA A 110 5.07 5.05 13.57
CA ALA A 110 4.18 4.12 12.86
C ALA A 110 3.27 4.83 11.86
N GLY A 111 3.22 6.17 11.89
CA GLY A 111 2.37 6.93 10.99
C GLY A 111 2.87 6.76 9.56
N VAL A 112 1.96 6.43 8.66
CA VAL A 112 2.23 6.28 7.23
C VAL A 112 2.92 7.50 6.65
N PHE A 113 2.70 8.69 7.22
CA PHE A 113 3.28 9.95 6.76
C PHE A 113 4.23 10.60 7.77
N ASP A 114 4.78 9.84 8.73
CA ASP A 114 5.79 10.34 9.68
C ASP A 114 6.95 11.06 8.97
N ARG A 115 7.38 10.52 7.83
CA ARG A 115 8.50 11.01 7.03
C ARG A 115 8.08 11.85 5.82
N LEU A 116 6.79 12.20 5.70
CA LEU A 116 6.28 12.91 4.50
C LEU A 116 7.00 14.24 4.26
N GLY A 117 7.40 14.93 5.33
CA GLY A 117 8.12 16.19 5.27
C GLY A 117 9.58 16.10 4.83
N GLU A 118 10.11 14.89 4.61
CA GLU A 118 11.46 14.63 4.09
C GLU A 118 11.51 14.59 2.57
N LEU A 119 10.34 14.47 1.90
CA LEU A 119 10.27 14.46 0.45
C LEU A 119 10.83 15.75 -0.16
N ARG A 120 11.41 15.62 -1.34
CA ARG A 120 12.00 16.71 -2.12
C ARG A 120 11.38 16.75 -3.51
N ARG A 121 11.49 17.92 -4.15
CA ARG A 121 11.09 18.09 -5.54
C ARG A 121 11.84 17.07 -6.42
N GLY A 122 11.11 16.36 -7.26
CA GLY A 122 11.63 15.31 -8.13
C GLY A 122 11.37 13.88 -7.64
N ASP A 123 11.09 13.70 -6.35
CA ASP A 123 10.81 12.38 -5.77
C ASP A 123 9.62 11.71 -6.42
N ARG A 124 9.70 10.38 -6.59
CA ARG A 124 8.64 9.58 -7.22
C ARG A 124 7.60 9.16 -6.19
N VAL A 125 6.34 9.32 -6.57
CA VAL A 125 5.17 8.80 -5.86
C VAL A 125 4.33 7.98 -6.84
N SER A 126 3.89 6.80 -6.44
CA SER A 126 3.05 5.93 -7.28
C SER A 126 1.72 5.64 -6.59
N VAL A 127 0.62 5.82 -7.32
CA VAL A 127 -0.73 5.43 -6.90
C VAL A 127 -1.24 4.37 -7.87
N GLY A 128 -1.14 3.10 -7.48
CA GLY A 128 -1.34 1.97 -8.40
C GLY A 128 -0.37 2.03 -9.58
N ARG A 129 -0.92 2.19 -10.79
CA ARG A 129 -0.15 2.29 -12.04
C ARG A 129 0.11 3.72 -12.51
N VAL A 130 -0.30 4.72 -11.72
CA VAL A 130 -0.10 6.13 -12.04
C VAL A 130 1.09 6.66 -11.26
N ASP A 131 2.08 7.18 -11.98
CA ASP A 131 3.28 7.77 -11.41
C ASP A 131 3.19 9.29 -11.36
N PHE A 132 3.77 9.86 -10.32
CA PHE A 132 3.85 11.27 -10.05
C PHE A 132 5.27 11.67 -9.64
N ARG A 133 5.61 12.94 -9.85
CA ARG A 133 6.82 13.58 -9.31
C ARG A 133 6.46 14.75 -8.42
N VAL A 134 7.05 14.76 -7.23
CA VAL A 134 6.89 15.86 -6.28
C VAL A 134 7.34 17.18 -6.91
N THR A 135 6.49 18.18 -6.84
CA THR A 135 6.76 19.53 -7.35
C THR A 135 7.04 20.52 -6.23
N ARG A 136 6.42 20.33 -5.05
CA ARG A 136 6.54 21.23 -3.90
C ARG A 136 6.17 20.51 -2.60
N VAL A 137 6.92 20.80 -1.53
CA VAL A 137 6.59 20.44 -0.14
C VAL A 137 6.41 21.74 0.66
N ARG A 138 5.31 21.85 1.41
CA ARG A 138 4.99 23.02 2.25
C ARG A 138 4.70 22.57 3.68
N ARG A 139 5.13 23.38 4.66
CA ARG A 139 4.63 23.34 6.04
C ARG A 139 3.78 24.60 6.24
N VAL A 140 2.55 24.44 6.69
CA VAL A 140 1.62 25.56 6.90
C VAL A 140 0.95 25.44 8.26
N THR A 141 0.79 26.56 8.96
CA THR A 141 0.03 26.65 10.23
C THR A 141 -1.44 26.92 9.98
N ARG A 142 -1.77 27.63 8.89
CA ARG A 142 -3.13 27.98 8.46
C ARG A 142 -3.21 27.99 6.94
N MET A 143 -4.43 27.79 6.43
CA MET A 143 -4.77 27.98 5.02
C MET A 143 -6.06 28.76 4.92
N SER A 144 -6.13 29.67 3.94
CA SER A 144 -7.38 30.33 3.59
C SER A 144 -8.38 29.34 2.98
N PRO A 145 -9.70 29.62 3.03
CA PRO A 145 -10.70 28.79 2.34
C PRO A 145 -10.40 28.61 0.85
N ARG A 146 -9.82 29.62 0.20
CA ARG A 146 -9.41 29.54 -1.20
C ARG A 146 -8.27 28.54 -1.42
N GLU A 147 -7.24 28.57 -0.58
CA GLU A 147 -6.14 27.61 -0.65
C GLU A 147 -6.61 26.17 -0.39
N VAL A 148 -7.53 25.98 0.57
CA VAL A 148 -8.12 24.67 0.82
C VAL A 148 -8.86 24.18 -0.43
N ARG A 149 -9.73 25.00 -1.04
CA ARG A 149 -10.44 24.62 -2.27
C ARG A 149 -9.49 24.23 -3.40
N GLU A 150 -8.36 24.93 -3.56
CA GLU A 150 -7.38 24.62 -4.61
C GLU A 150 -6.76 23.23 -4.44
N LEU A 151 -6.55 22.77 -3.19
CA LEU A 151 -6.05 21.41 -2.94
C LEU A 151 -7.02 20.33 -3.42
N PHE A 152 -8.32 20.62 -3.45
CA PHE A 152 -9.38 19.69 -3.84
C PHE A 152 -9.99 20.01 -5.21
N SER A 153 -9.32 20.82 -6.03
CA SER A 153 -9.82 21.20 -7.36
C SER A 153 -10.07 19.97 -8.24
N ASP A 154 -11.23 19.94 -8.89
CA ASP A 154 -11.65 18.92 -9.86
C ASP A 154 -11.27 19.27 -11.30
N ARG A 155 -10.51 20.36 -11.49
CA ARG A 155 -10.10 20.88 -12.80
C ARG A 155 -8.58 21.02 -12.92
N GLY A 156 -8.16 21.13 -14.17
CA GLY A 156 -6.77 21.30 -14.56
C GLY A 156 -6.02 19.98 -14.69
N GLU A 157 -4.70 20.09 -14.81
CA GLU A 157 -3.81 18.93 -14.97
C GLU A 157 -3.94 17.92 -13.81
N PRO A 158 -3.74 16.61 -14.07
CA PRO A 158 -3.70 15.61 -13.04
C PRO A 158 -2.62 15.87 -11.99
N ARG A 159 -3.06 16.06 -10.74
CA ARG A 159 -2.23 16.33 -9.57
C ARG A 159 -2.49 15.32 -8.47
N LEU A 160 -1.46 15.11 -7.66
CA LEU A 160 -1.56 14.36 -6.40
C LEU A 160 -1.18 15.29 -5.26
N VAL A 161 -2.00 15.29 -4.21
CA VAL A 161 -1.78 16.04 -2.98
C VAL A 161 -1.72 15.06 -1.82
N LEU A 162 -0.60 15.03 -1.11
CA LEU A 162 -0.44 14.26 0.13
C LEU A 162 -0.46 15.20 1.33
N ILE A 163 -1.22 14.88 2.37
CA ILE A 163 -1.41 15.74 3.54
C ILE A 163 -1.18 14.95 4.82
N THR A 164 -0.42 15.52 5.75
CA THR A 164 -0.33 15.02 7.13
C THR A 164 -0.24 16.14 8.17
N CYS A 165 -0.33 15.77 9.44
CA CYS A 165 -0.05 16.62 10.59
C CYS A 165 1.46 16.70 10.84
N GLY A 166 1.98 17.88 11.15
CA GLY A 166 3.39 18.11 11.45
C GLY A 166 3.59 18.88 12.75
N ASP A 167 4.86 18.98 13.16
CA ASP A 167 5.34 19.80 14.27
C ASP A 167 4.53 19.57 15.56
N ARG A 168 4.53 18.32 16.01
CA ARG A 168 3.89 17.92 17.26
C ARG A 168 4.64 18.52 18.44
N ASP A 169 3.90 19.24 19.27
CA ASP A 169 4.37 19.71 20.55
C ASP A 169 4.41 18.52 21.54
N ASN A 170 5.58 18.21 22.10
CA ASN A 170 5.75 17.04 22.96
C ASN A 170 5.12 17.21 24.35
N THR A 171 4.87 18.45 24.78
CA THR A 171 4.26 18.77 26.08
C THR A 171 2.74 18.67 25.99
N THR A 172 2.14 19.24 24.95
CA THR A 172 0.68 19.33 24.78
C THR A 172 0.11 18.25 23.86
N GLY A 173 0.95 17.58 23.07
CA GLY A 173 0.53 16.61 22.05
C GLY A 173 -0.11 17.21 20.80
N VAL A 174 -0.19 18.55 20.71
CA VAL A 174 -0.85 19.26 19.61
C VAL A 174 0.05 19.33 18.38
N TYR A 175 -0.51 19.02 17.21
CA TYR A 175 0.16 19.20 15.92
C TYR A 175 -0.06 20.63 15.41
N ARG A 176 1.02 21.40 15.27
CA ARG A 176 0.95 22.83 14.95
C ARG A 176 0.87 23.13 13.46
N THR A 177 1.23 22.17 12.61
CA THR A 177 1.25 22.37 11.16
C THR A 177 0.56 21.27 10.37
N ARG A 178 0.34 21.58 9.09
CA ARG A 178 0.07 20.61 8.04
C ARG A 178 1.25 20.57 7.08
N ILE A 179 1.72 19.37 6.78
CA ILE A 179 2.67 19.13 5.70
C ILE A 179 1.85 18.80 4.46
N ILE A 180 2.10 19.53 3.37
CA ILE A 180 1.41 19.37 2.09
C ILE A 180 2.44 19.12 1.01
N VAL A 181 2.34 17.97 0.36
CA VAL A 181 3.17 17.60 -0.79
C VAL A 181 2.31 17.64 -2.04
N ASN A 182 2.71 18.47 -3.00
CA ASN A 182 2.10 18.50 -4.32
C ASN A 182 2.98 17.72 -5.28
N ALA A 183 2.37 16.93 -6.15
CA ALA A 183 3.04 16.19 -7.19
C ALA A 183 2.25 16.27 -8.49
N LYS A 184 2.96 16.26 -9.62
CA LYS A 184 2.37 16.23 -10.97
C LYS A 184 2.51 14.84 -11.56
N LYS A 185 1.54 14.41 -12.37
CA LYS A 185 1.62 13.16 -13.12
C LYS A 185 2.84 13.16 -14.05
N VAL A 186 3.44 11.99 -14.25
CA VAL A 186 4.53 11.72 -15.21
C VAL A 186 4.01 10.85 -16.34
#